data_AF-A0A3P8S561-F1
#
_entry.id   AF-A0A3P8S561-F1
#
_cell.length_a   1.000
_cell.length_b   1.000
_cell.length_c   1.000
_cell.angle_alpha   90.00
_cell.angle_beta   90.00
_cell.angle_gamma   90.00
#
_symmetry.space_group_name_H-M   'P 1'
#
loop_
_entity.id
_entity.type
_entity.pdbx_description
1 polymer ?
#
loop_
_entity_poly.entity_id
_entity_poly.type
_entity_poly.pdbx_seq_one_letter_code
_entity_poly.pdbx_strand_id
1 'polypeptide(L)'
;MLSTGDVQGCLRKLEALLRVIKYPGYVDYDGLSKGDPSAFLPIVSFTLTSFSPLFVEELMAAGLELTGKTDLRFTDALYKALRDIFHYKPILSKQQFLQWGFSQRKISVICDIINLVIQKHSQLKKVHSFSLAYSYLRMCLSFCSHNVTCGSQNEVASSRSPVNGISELPGVEEDKNDFPHVSI
;
A
#
# COMPACT_ATOMS: atom_id res chain seq x y z
N MET A 1 -4.73 -4.47 29.68
CA MET A 1 -5.01 -5.75 30.36
C MET A 1 -5.50 -6.73 29.30
N LEU A 2 -4.77 -7.82 29.04
CA LEU A 2 -5.28 -8.92 28.21
C LEU A 2 -6.16 -9.78 29.09
N SER A 3 -7.46 -9.84 28.78
CA SER A 3 -8.38 -10.76 29.45
C SER A 3 -7.88 -12.19 29.26
N THR A 4 -7.73 -12.92 30.37
CA THR A 4 -7.53 -14.37 30.38
C THR A 4 -8.80 -15.01 29.80
N GLY A 5 -8.88 -15.15 28.48
CA GLY A 5 -10.12 -15.59 27.86
C GLY A 5 -9.95 -15.96 26.41
N ASP A 6 -9.76 -17.26 26.20
CA ASP A 6 -9.94 -18.01 24.95
C ASP A 6 -8.94 -17.78 23.80
N VAL A 7 -8.06 -18.78 23.59
CA VAL A 7 -7.17 -18.90 22.43
C VAL A 7 -7.95 -18.83 21.11
N GLN A 8 -9.21 -19.32 21.07
CA GLN A 8 -10.05 -19.27 19.87
C GLN A 8 -10.45 -17.83 19.51
N GLY A 9 -10.66 -16.97 20.52
CA GLY A 9 -10.85 -15.53 20.30
C GLY A 9 -9.64 -14.90 19.61
N CYS A 10 -8.44 -15.23 20.07
CA CYS A 10 -7.20 -14.76 19.46
C CYS A 10 -7.00 -15.32 18.04
N LEU A 11 -7.33 -16.59 17.79
CA LEU A 11 -7.25 -17.19 16.46
C LEU A 11 -8.19 -16.53 15.46
N ARG A 12 -9.44 -16.24 15.83
CA ARG A 12 -10.39 -15.51 14.96
C ARG A 12 -9.87 -14.12 14.60
N LYS A 13 -9.23 -13.42 15.55
CA LYS A 13 -8.59 -12.13 15.28
C LYS A 13 -7.44 -12.27 14.30
N LEU A 14 -6.58 -13.27 14.48
CA LEU A 14 -5.48 -13.55 13.56
C LEU A 14 -6.00 -13.87 12.15
N GLU A 15 -7.01 -14.73 12.02
CA GLU A 15 -7.62 -15.08 10.73
C GLU A 15 -8.17 -13.86 9.98
N ALA A 16 -8.82 -12.93 10.69
CA ALA A 16 -9.26 -11.67 10.08
C ALA A 16 -8.08 -10.85 9.53
N LEU A 17 -6.96 -10.77 10.26
CA LEU A 17 -5.76 -10.05 9.82
C LEU A 17 -5.08 -10.75 8.64
N LEU A 18 -5.02 -12.09 8.63
CA LEU A 18 -4.47 -12.87 7.51
C LEU A 18 -5.23 -12.62 6.21
N ARG A 19 -6.56 -12.45 6.28
CA ARG A 19 -7.38 -12.05 5.12
C ARG A 19 -7.05 -10.64 4.65
N VAL A 20 -6.81 -9.69 5.56
CA VAL A 20 -6.42 -8.31 5.20
C VAL A 20 -5.09 -8.29 4.45
N ILE A 21 -4.09 -9.05 4.91
CA ILE A 21 -2.78 -9.14 4.23
C ILE A 21 -2.76 -10.12 3.06
N LYS A 22 -3.88 -10.78 2.75
CA LYS A 22 -4.02 -11.80 1.70
C LYS A 22 -2.94 -12.88 1.81
N TYR A 23 -2.76 -13.43 3.01
CA TYR A 23 -1.78 -14.49 3.24
C TYR A 23 -2.06 -15.69 2.32
N PRO A 24 -1.13 -16.10 1.44
CA PRO A 24 -1.38 -17.12 0.43
C PRO A 24 -1.12 -18.56 0.93
N GLY A 25 -0.43 -18.71 2.07
CA GLY A 25 -0.02 -20.01 2.58
C GLY A 25 -1.12 -20.74 3.34
N TYR A 26 -0.94 -22.04 3.53
CA TYR A 26 -1.73 -22.81 4.48
C TYR A 26 -1.46 -22.33 5.92
N VAL A 27 -2.51 -22.32 6.74
CA VAL A 27 -2.44 -21.90 8.14
C VAL A 27 -2.75 -23.13 9.01
N ASP A 28 -1.76 -23.59 9.75
CA ASP A 28 -1.90 -24.71 10.69
C ASP A 28 -2.54 -24.24 12.02
N TYR A 29 -3.86 -24.24 12.07
CA TYR A 29 -4.60 -23.82 13.27
C TYR A 29 -4.37 -24.74 14.48
N ASP A 30 -4.08 -26.03 14.26
CA ASP A 30 -3.77 -26.97 15.35
C ASP A 30 -2.43 -26.61 15.99
N GLY A 31 -1.39 -26.43 15.18
CA GLY A 31 -0.08 -25.95 15.63
C GLY A 31 -0.14 -24.58 16.30
N LEU A 32 -0.90 -23.62 15.74
CA LEU A 32 -1.11 -22.30 16.35
C LEU A 32 -1.76 -22.41 17.74
N SER A 33 -2.76 -23.29 17.89
CA SER A 33 -3.46 -23.47 19.17
C SER A 33 -2.56 -24.07 20.26
N LYS A 34 -1.64 -24.96 19.87
CA LYS A 34 -0.63 -25.59 20.74
C LYS A 34 0.58 -24.69 20.99
N GLY A 35 0.75 -23.64 20.19
CA GLY A 35 1.89 -22.75 20.31
C GLY A 35 3.15 -23.30 19.62
N ASP A 36 3.01 -24.16 18.61
CA ASP A 36 4.13 -24.65 17.82
C ASP A 36 4.75 -23.51 16.98
N PRO A 37 6.03 -23.16 17.18
CA PRO A 37 6.73 -22.13 16.39
C PRO A 37 6.62 -22.34 14.88
N SER A 38 6.61 -23.60 14.41
CA SER A 38 6.59 -23.93 12.98
C SER A 38 5.34 -23.38 12.27
N ALA A 39 4.21 -23.25 12.99
CA ALA A 39 2.98 -22.68 12.48
C ALA A 39 3.00 -21.13 12.41
N PHE A 40 3.80 -20.46 13.26
CA PHE A 40 3.87 -19.00 13.33
C PHE A 40 4.89 -18.40 12.37
N LEU A 41 6.06 -19.04 12.23
CA LEU A 41 7.18 -18.48 11.48
C LEU A 41 6.85 -18.16 10.01
N PRO A 42 6.13 -19.02 9.25
CA PRO A 42 5.75 -18.71 7.87
C PRO A 42 4.89 -17.46 7.75
N ILE A 43 3.96 -17.26 8.70
CA ILE A 43 3.09 -16.07 8.74
C ILE A 43 3.93 -14.81 8.95
N VAL A 44 4.86 -14.83 9.91
CA VAL A 44 5.74 -13.68 10.17
C VAL A 44 6.64 -13.40 8.99
N SER A 45 7.23 -14.43 8.41
CA SER A 45 8.11 -14.31 7.25
C SER A 45 7.37 -13.61 6.12
N PHE A 46 6.22 -14.12 5.70
CA PHE A 46 5.42 -13.50 4.65
C PHE A 46 5.08 -12.03 4.96
N THR A 47 4.65 -11.77 6.19
CA THR A 47 4.23 -10.42 6.61
C THR A 47 5.38 -9.42 6.44
N LEU A 48 6.61 -9.81 6.78
CA LEU A 48 7.78 -8.91 6.72
C LEU A 48 8.45 -8.88 5.35
N THR A 49 8.42 -9.98 4.59
CA THR A 49 9.22 -10.12 3.35
C THR A 49 8.42 -10.08 2.06
N SER A 50 7.09 -10.17 2.11
CA SER A 50 6.29 -10.38 0.90
C SER A 50 5.02 -9.52 0.84
N PHE A 51 4.42 -9.18 1.99
CA PHE A 51 3.19 -8.38 2.00
C PHE A 51 3.37 -6.96 1.43
N SER A 52 4.51 -6.30 1.70
CA SER A 52 4.74 -4.91 1.29
C SER A 52 6.15 -4.70 0.74
N PRO A 53 6.35 -4.64 -0.60
CA PRO A 53 7.66 -4.42 -1.21
C PRO A 53 8.39 -3.16 -0.70
N LEU A 54 7.65 -2.05 -0.56
CA LEU A 54 8.20 -0.79 -0.03
C LEU A 54 8.77 -0.94 1.38
N PHE A 55 8.18 -1.83 2.19
CA PHE A 55 8.64 -2.07 3.54
C PHE A 55 9.86 -2.99 3.55
N VAL A 56 9.95 -3.94 2.63
CA VAL A 56 11.15 -4.77 2.43
C VAL A 56 12.34 -3.91 2.02
N GLU A 57 12.15 -2.93 1.14
CA GLU A 57 13.19 -1.98 0.76
C GLU A 57 13.70 -1.17 1.96
N GLU A 58 12.80 -0.69 2.83
CA GLU A 58 13.18 0.00 4.07
C GLU A 58 13.95 -0.92 5.03
N LEU A 59 13.52 -2.18 5.18
CA LEU A 59 14.24 -3.18 5.97
C LEU A 59 15.65 -3.41 5.43
N MET A 60 15.80 -3.55 4.11
CA MET A 60 17.10 -3.73 3.46
C MET A 60 17.99 -2.50 3.63
N ALA A 61 17.43 -1.29 3.49
CA ALA A 61 18.15 -0.04 3.75
C ALA A 61 18.61 0.09 5.20
N ALA A 62 17.87 -0.48 6.15
CA ALA A 62 18.25 -0.59 7.56
C ALA A 62 19.25 -1.73 7.85
N GLY A 63 19.69 -2.49 6.83
CA GLY A 63 20.59 -3.63 6.97
C GLY A 63 19.94 -4.85 7.65
N LEU A 64 18.62 -4.96 7.59
CA LEU A 64 17.83 -6.04 8.19
C LEU A 64 17.30 -6.99 7.12
N GLU A 65 18.15 -7.88 6.65
CA GLU A 65 17.71 -8.93 5.73
C GLU A 65 17.01 -10.06 6.50
N LEU A 66 15.84 -10.51 6.04
CA LEU A 66 15.04 -11.54 6.71
C LEU A 66 14.88 -12.84 5.90
N THR A 67 15.38 -12.87 4.67
CA THR A 67 15.30 -14.03 3.77
C THR A 67 16.41 -15.05 4.02
N GLY A 68 16.16 -16.32 3.65
CA GLY A 68 17.17 -17.39 3.61
C GLY A 68 17.79 -17.78 4.95
N LYS A 69 17.12 -17.49 6.07
CA LYS A 69 17.65 -17.68 7.43
C LYS A 69 17.05 -18.91 8.09
N THR A 70 17.83 -19.51 9.00
CA THR A 70 17.32 -20.49 9.97
C THR A 70 16.34 -19.82 10.93
N ASP A 71 15.43 -20.59 11.53
CA ASP A 71 14.42 -20.07 12.48
C ASP A 71 15.01 -19.20 13.59
N LEU A 72 16.17 -19.60 14.12
CA LEU A 72 16.88 -18.86 15.15
C LEU A 72 17.36 -17.49 14.64
N ARG A 73 18.02 -17.47 13.48
CA ARG A 73 18.57 -16.24 12.88
C ARG A 73 17.47 -15.32 12.36
N PHE A 74 16.40 -15.90 11.84
CA PHE A 74 15.18 -15.18 11.47
C PHE A 74 14.57 -14.52 12.70
N THR A 75 14.41 -15.25 13.81
CA THR A 75 13.83 -14.71 15.05
C THR A 75 14.72 -13.61 15.65
N ASP A 76 16.04 -13.76 15.59
CA ASP A 76 16.97 -12.70 16.00
C ASP A 76 16.75 -11.41 15.21
N ALA A 77 16.67 -11.51 13.88
CA ALA A 77 16.47 -10.37 12.99
C ALA A 77 15.07 -9.76 13.13
N LEU A 78 14.04 -10.59 13.30
CA LEU A 78 12.67 -10.17 13.64
C LEU A 78 12.66 -9.29 14.89
N TYR A 79 13.26 -9.75 15.99
CA TYR A 79 13.26 -9.00 17.24
C TYR A 79 14.07 -7.70 17.16
N LYS A 80 15.11 -7.68 16.31
CA LYS A 80 15.85 -6.45 16.01
C LYS A 80 14.98 -5.48 15.22
N ALA A 81 14.31 -5.93 14.16
CA ALA A 81 13.39 -5.11 13.37
C ALA A 81 12.24 -4.53 14.22
N LEU A 82 11.64 -5.33 15.10
CA LEU A 82 10.58 -4.87 16.00
C LEU A 82 11.04 -3.74 16.92
N ARG A 83 12.27 -3.81 17.42
CA ARG A 83 12.84 -2.78 18.29
C ARG A 83 13.27 -1.54 17.52
N ASP A 84 14.02 -1.73 16.45
CA ASP A 84 14.75 -0.67 15.79
C ASP A 84 13.85 0.12 14.83
N ILE A 85 12.89 -0.54 14.18
CA ILE A 85 11.99 0.08 13.19
C ILE A 85 10.64 0.43 13.81
N PHE A 86 10.05 -0.50 14.56
CA PHE A 86 8.70 -0.32 15.09
C PHE A 86 8.68 0.21 16.53
N HIS A 87 9.83 0.30 17.19
CA HIS A 87 9.93 0.63 18.62
C HIS A 87 9.00 -0.23 19.50
N TYR A 88 8.72 -1.46 19.05
CA TYR A 88 7.87 -2.41 19.72
C TYR A 88 8.72 -3.34 20.58
N LYS A 89 8.30 -3.52 21.83
CA LYS A 89 8.93 -4.45 22.79
C LYS A 89 8.04 -5.70 22.93
N PRO A 90 8.40 -6.83 22.32
CA PRO A 90 7.61 -8.05 22.42
C PRO A 90 7.45 -8.52 23.86
N ILE A 91 6.28 -9.06 24.19
CA ILE A 91 5.98 -9.64 25.50
C ILE A 91 6.66 -10.99 25.75
N LEU A 92 7.10 -11.67 24.69
CA LEU A 92 7.84 -12.93 24.74
C LEU A 92 9.32 -12.68 24.48
N SER A 93 10.18 -13.49 25.08
CA SER A 93 11.59 -13.58 24.65
C SER A 93 11.71 -14.40 23.37
N LYS A 94 12.84 -14.27 22.67
CA LYS A 94 13.17 -15.06 21.47
C LYS A 94 13.06 -16.56 21.73
N GLN A 95 13.57 -17.02 22.86
CA GLN A 95 13.51 -18.42 23.27
C GLN A 95 12.07 -18.87 23.50
N GLN A 96 11.26 -18.09 24.22
CA GLN A 96 9.84 -18.42 24.43
C GLN A 96 9.03 -18.42 23.12
N PHE A 97 9.41 -17.58 22.16
CA PHE A 97 8.79 -17.58 20.84
C PHE A 97 9.10 -18.87 20.07
N LEU A 98 10.32 -19.40 20.20
CA LEU A 98 10.78 -20.64 19.56
C LEU A 98 10.52 -21.92 20.37
N GLN A 99 9.92 -21.83 21.56
CA GLN A 99 9.52 -22.98 22.36
C GLN A 99 8.07 -23.36 22.13
N TRP A 100 7.71 -24.65 22.25
CA TRP A 100 6.31 -25.06 22.26
C TRP A 100 5.51 -24.38 23.39
N GLY A 101 4.21 -24.14 23.17
CA GLY A 101 3.34 -23.45 24.11
C GLY A 101 3.27 -21.93 23.90
N PHE A 102 2.83 -21.20 24.94
CA PHE A 102 2.60 -19.74 24.88
C PHE A 102 1.66 -19.27 23.75
N SER A 103 0.78 -20.14 23.25
CA SER A 103 -0.03 -19.91 22.04
C SER A 103 -0.73 -18.55 22.05
N GLN A 104 -1.48 -18.23 23.09
CA GLN A 104 -2.19 -16.95 23.19
C GLN A 104 -1.25 -15.73 23.07
N ARG A 105 -0.10 -15.77 23.75
CA ARG A 105 0.88 -14.66 23.71
C ARG A 105 1.54 -14.56 22.34
N LYS A 106 1.87 -15.70 21.72
CA LYS A 106 2.40 -15.73 20.35
C LYS A 106 1.38 -15.16 19.37
N ILE A 107 0.15 -15.64 19.38
CA ILE A 107 -0.92 -15.12 18.51
C ILE A 107 -1.09 -13.61 18.69
N SER A 108 -1.05 -13.12 19.94
CA SER A 108 -1.09 -11.67 20.20
C SER A 108 0.09 -10.93 19.56
N VAL A 109 1.33 -11.40 19.75
CA VAL A 109 2.52 -10.81 19.14
C VAL A 109 2.41 -10.78 17.62
N ILE A 110 1.91 -11.85 17.00
CA ILE A 110 1.73 -11.92 15.54
C ILE A 110 0.69 -10.93 15.05
N CYS A 111 -0.44 -10.83 15.75
CA CYS A 111 -1.46 -9.82 15.44
C CYS A 111 -0.87 -8.41 15.52
N ASP A 112 -0.05 -8.12 16.52
CA ASP A 112 0.61 -6.82 16.67
C ASP A 112 1.57 -6.58 15.49
N ILE A 113 2.41 -7.56 15.14
CA ILE A 113 3.34 -7.48 13.99
C ILE A 113 2.58 -7.17 12.69
N ILE A 114 1.49 -7.88 12.40
CA ILE A 114 0.70 -7.65 11.18
C ILE A 114 0.15 -6.22 11.16
N ASN A 115 -0.42 -5.74 12.27
CA ASN A 115 -0.95 -4.38 12.34
C ASN A 115 0.14 -3.31 12.18
N LEU A 116 1.31 -3.50 12.82
CA LEU A 116 2.46 -2.61 12.68
C LEU A 116 2.91 -2.50 11.23
N VAL A 117 3.01 -3.64 10.52
CA VAL A 117 3.41 -3.65 9.11
C VAL A 117 2.34 -3.02 8.21
N ILE A 118 1.05 -3.28 8.44
CA ILE A 118 -0.04 -2.61 7.69
C ILE A 118 0.02 -1.10 7.87
N GLN A 119 0.23 -0.64 9.10
CA GLN A 119 0.32 0.77 9.42
C GLN A 119 1.53 1.42 8.74
N LYS A 120 2.69 0.75 8.79
CA LYS A 120 3.92 1.22 8.14
C LYS A 120 3.80 1.23 6.61
N HIS A 121 3.25 0.19 6.01
CA HIS A 121 2.93 0.15 4.57
C HIS A 121 2.08 1.36 4.15
N SER A 122 1.05 1.67 4.94
CA SER A 122 0.17 2.82 4.68
C SER A 122 0.89 4.16 4.77
N GLN A 123 1.85 4.30 5.70
CA GLN A 123 2.70 5.50 5.81
C GLN A 123 3.63 5.64 4.61
N LEU A 124 4.33 4.56 4.22
CA LEU A 124 5.24 4.55 3.08
C LEU A 124 4.51 4.86 1.77
N LYS A 125 3.31 4.30 1.57
CA LYS A 125 2.49 4.60 0.37
C LYS A 125 2.12 6.08 0.27
N LYS A 126 1.77 6.73 1.39
CA LYS A 126 1.47 8.18 1.42
C LYS A 126 2.71 9.01 1.07
N VAL A 127 3.86 8.70 1.67
CA VAL A 127 5.13 9.38 1.39
C VAL A 127 5.50 9.24 -0.08
N HIS A 128 5.39 8.03 -0.64
CA HIS A 128 5.68 7.78 -2.05
C HIS A 128 4.74 8.56 -2.99
N SER A 129 3.44 8.61 -2.68
CA SER A 129 2.48 9.40 -3.45
C SER A 129 2.74 10.92 -3.39
N PHE A 130 3.15 11.44 -2.22
CA PHE A 130 3.48 12.86 -2.07
C PHE A 130 4.80 13.21 -2.74
N SER A 131 5.81 12.33 -2.66
CA SER A 131 7.10 12.52 -3.32
C SER A 131 6.95 12.57 -4.84
N LEU A 132 6.12 11.71 -5.43
CA LEU A 132 5.78 11.76 -6.86
C LEU A 132 5.04 13.06 -7.22
N ALA A 133 4.09 13.49 -6.40
CA ALA A 133 3.38 14.75 -6.64
C ALA A 133 4.32 15.96 -6.54
N TYR A 134 5.25 15.97 -5.57
CA TYR A 134 6.21 17.05 -5.38
C TYR A 134 7.30 17.07 -6.46
N SER A 135 7.76 15.90 -6.93
CA SER A 135 8.69 15.84 -8.06
C SER A 135 8.00 16.27 -9.35
N TYR A 136 6.73 15.92 -9.56
CA TYR A 136 5.94 16.38 -10.70
C TYR A 136 5.67 17.90 -10.63
N LEU A 137 5.29 18.43 -9.48
CA LEU A 137 5.11 19.87 -9.27
C LEU A 137 6.42 20.64 -9.41
N ARG A 138 7.54 20.11 -8.89
CA ARG A 138 8.88 20.68 -9.07
C ARG A 138 9.29 20.67 -10.55
N MET A 139 8.95 19.63 -11.29
CA MET A 139 9.17 19.58 -12.74
C MET A 139 8.31 20.62 -13.47
N CYS A 140 7.02 20.75 -13.15
CA CYS A 140 6.16 21.79 -13.71
C CYS A 140 6.67 23.21 -13.41
N LEU A 141 7.13 23.49 -12.19
CA LEU A 141 7.70 24.78 -11.80
C LEU A 141 9.02 25.08 -12.55
N SER A 142 9.76 24.06 -12.96
CA SER A 142 10.99 24.21 -13.76
C SER A 142 10.71 24.64 -15.21
N PHE A 143 9.51 24.39 -15.77
CA PHE A 143 9.15 24.78 -17.14
C PHE A 143 8.58 26.19 -17.26
N CYS A 144 8.23 26.85 -16.15
CA CYS A 144 7.64 28.19 -16.16
C CYS A 144 8.66 29.35 -16.01
N SER A 145 9.96 29.07 -15.94
CA SER A 145 10.98 30.11 -15.72
C SER A 145 11.46 30.85 -16.99
N HIS A 146 10.83 30.65 -18.15
CA HIS A 146 11.09 31.48 -19.33
C HIS A 146 10.16 32.70 -19.33
N ASN A 147 10.55 33.71 -18.55
CA ASN A 147 9.81 34.96 -18.42
C ASN A 147 9.99 35.83 -19.69
N VAL A 148 8.86 36.20 -20.28
CA VAL A 148 8.50 37.56 -20.73
C VAL A 148 9.67 38.53 -21.00
N THR A 149 9.84 38.91 -22.27
CA THR A 149 10.39 40.23 -22.63
C THR A 149 9.25 41.07 -23.18
N CYS A 150 8.73 41.97 -22.35
CA CYS A 150 7.87 43.06 -22.78
C CYS A 150 8.74 44.14 -23.45
N GLY A 151 8.37 44.55 -24.66
CA GLY A 151 8.89 45.75 -25.31
C GLY A 151 7.75 46.43 -26.07
N SER A 152 7.18 47.48 -25.48
CA SER A 152 6.22 48.37 -26.15
C SER A 152 6.91 49.21 -27.22
N GLN A 153 6.26 49.40 -28.38
CA GLN A 153 6.05 50.73 -28.99
C GLN A 153 5.08 50.67 -30.19
N ASN A 154 4.24 51.70 -30.27
CA ASN A 154 3.20 51.97 -31.27
C ASN A 154 3.78 52.35 -32.65
N GLU A 155 3.01 52.18 -33.74
CA GLU A 155 2.54 53.24 -34.68
C GLU A 155 2.09 52.71 -36.07
N VAL A 156 0.79 52.89 -36.36
CA VAL A 156 0.09 53.46 -37.56
C VAL A 156 0.22 52.88 -39.01
N ALA A 157 -0.95 52.89 -39.68
CA ALA A 157 -1.28 52.87 -41.14
C ALA A 157 -1.42 51.49 -41.82
N SER A 158 -2.29 51.23 -42.80
CA SER A 158 -3.47 51.88 -43.40
C SER A 158 -4.06 50.91 -44.44
N SER A 159 -5.39 50.80 -44.51
CA SER A 159 -6.23 50.48 -45.68
C SER A 159 -5.89 49.29 -46.63
N ARG A 160 -6.81 48.31 -46.71
CA ARG A 160 -7.71 48.05 -47.87
C ARG A 160 -8.47 46.73 -47.71
N SER A 161 -9.79 46.83 -47.74
CA SER A 161 -10.76 45.77 -48.10
C SER A 161 -10.81 45.61 -49.65
N PRO A 162 -11.69 44.82 -50.31
CA PRO A 162 -12.85 44.03 -49.81
C PRO A 162 -13.13 42.68 -50.57
N VAL A 163 -14.31 42.07 -50.29
CA VAL A 163 -15.15 41.20 -51.17
C VAL A 163 -14.75 39.70 -51.22
N ASN A 164 -15.59 38.65 -51.12
CA ASN A 164 -17.02 38.29 -51.35
C ASN A 164 -17.31 37.04 -50.46
N GLY A 165 -18.51 36.54 -50.13
CA GLY A 165 -19.88 36.74 -50.60
C GLY A 165 -20.81 35.78 -49.80
N ILE A 166 -22.08 36.15 -49.71
CA ILE A 166 -23.16 35.59 -48.86
C ILE A 166 -24.04 34.64 -49.68
N SER A 167 -24.63 33.61 -49.04
CA SER A 167 -26.00 33.09 -49.26
C SER A 167 -26.11 31.67 -48.67
N GLU A 168 -27.20 31.13 -48.10
CA GLU A 168 -28.49 31.54 -47.55
C GLU A 168 -29.10 30.23 -46.95
N LEU A 169 -29.91 30.33 -45.90
CA LEU A 169 -30.83 29.29 -45.38
C LEU A 169 -32.13 29.29 -46.23
N PRO A 170 -33.01 28.26 -46.26
CA PRO A 170 -33.86 27.74 -45.14
C PRO A 170 -34.11 26.20 -45.24
N GLY A 171 -34.86 25.45 -44.41
CA GLY A 171 -35.77 25.60 -43.28
C GLY A 171 -36.64 24.31 -43.21
N VAL A 172 -37.25 24.01 -42.04
CA VAL A 172 -38.50 23.19 -41.83
C VAL A 172 -38.40 21.66 -42.05
N GLU A 173 -39.05 20.71 -41.34
CA GLU A 173 -39.74 20.49 -40.05
C GLU A 173 -39.88 18.96 -39.82
N GLU A 174 -40.25 18.58 -38.59
CA GLU A 174 -40.94 17.36 -38.08
C GLU A 174 -41.25 16.14 -38.98
N ASP A 175 -41.02 14.90 -38.51
CA ASP A 175 -41.99 14.08 -37.73
C ASP A 175 -41.63 12.56 -37.70
N LYS A 176 -42.00 11.94 -36.57
CA LYS A 176 -42.38 10.55 -36.22
C LYS A 176 -42.01 9.28 -37.02
N ASN A 177 -41.76 8.23 -36.21
CA ASN A 177 -42.09 6.79 -36.33
C ASN A 177 -41.39 6.03 -37.50
N ASP A 178 -41.02 4.74 -37.45
CA ASP A 178 -41.56 3.56 -36.76
C ASP A 178 -40.49 2.43 -36.83
N PHE A 179 -40.63 1.40 -35.98
CA PHE A 179 -39.74 0.21 -35.91
C PHE A 179 -39.86 -0.71 -37.15
N PRO A 180 -38.94 -1.69 -37.39
CA PRO A 180 -39.15 -3.03 -36.82
C PRO A 180 -37.89 -3.85 -36.45
N HIS A 181 -38.08 -4.69 -35.44
CA HIS A 181 -37.61 -6.08 -35.26
C HIS A 181 -36.29 -6.54 -35.91
N VAL A 182 -35.34 -6.91 -35.04
CA VAL A 182 -34.44 -8.05 -35.27
C VAL A 182 -34.97 -9.23 -34.44
N SER A 183 -35.38 -10.28 -35.14
CA SER A 183 -35.74 -11.57 -34.58
C SER A 183 -34.49 -12.36 -34.18
N ILE A 184 -34.58 -13.03 -33.03
CA ILE A 184 -33.88 -14.28 -32.73
C ILE A 184 -34.80 -15.42 -33.16
#